data_AF-A0A6P2AZI4-F1
#
_entry.id   AF-A0A6P2AZI4-F1
#
_cell.length_a   1.000
_cell.length_b   1.000
_cell.length_c   1.000
_cell.angle_alpha   90.00
_cell.angle_beta   90.00
_cell.angle_gamma   90.00
#
_symmetry.space_group_name_H-M   'P 1'
#
loop_
_entity.id
_entity.type
_entity.pdbx_description
1 polymer ?
#
loop_
_entity_poly.entity_id
_entity_poly.type
_entity_poly.pdbx_seq_one_letter_code
_entity_poly.pdbx_strand_id
1 'polypeptide(L)'
;MSIGLLQQALHNIKVEKQRWLTVGQRTPQRVNHWMKWLAPGLLIKRWLLLSITGMVLATLGAAIWVGLTPVYRLMGLVSDVIETLARVLPNSLSGPFALALGVVLLIWGQSRSVGSITEVLHPGDGEELVDRLLAHRRLNRGPKIVAIGGGTGLSTILRGLKEYSANITAIVTVADDGGSSGRLRREMGTLPPGDIRNCVAALATEEELLTQLFQYRFNTGDGLSGHSFGNLFLTAMTDITGDPEKAIAASSKVLAVRGRVLPATLSDVCLWADMTDGRRIEGESQIPHAEGRIARVGCTPANPPALPAA
;
A
#
# COMPACT_ATOMS: atom_id res chain seq x y z
N MET A 1 -37.63 -18.59 -27.34
CA MET A 1 -37.34 -19.28 -26.07
C MET A 1 -35.84 -19.32 -25.69
N SER A 2 -34.95 -18.51 -26.28
CA SER A 2 -33.48 -18.61 -26.10
C SER A 2 -32.84 -17.46 -25.29
N ILE A 3 -33.49 -16.30 -25.17
CA ILE A 3 -32.91 -15.11 -24.52
C ILE A 3 -32.89 -15.23 -22.99
N GLY A 4 -33.87 -15.92 -22.40
CA GLY A 4 -33.97 -16.10 -20.94
C GLY A 4 -32.82 -16.91 -20.34
N LEU A 5 -32.38 -17.98 -21.02
CA LEU A 5 -31.29 -18.84 -20.55
C LEU A 5 -29.94 -18.10 -20.52
N LEU A 6 -29.71 -17.21 -21.48
CA LEU A 6 -28.46 -16.46 -21.60
C LEU A 6 -28.38 -15.35 -20.55
N GLN A 7 -29.50 -14.69 -20.24
CA GLN A 7 -29.58 -13.74 -19.12
C GLN A 7 -29.42 -14.43 -17.76
N GLN A 8 -29.97 -15.64 -17.62
CA GLN A 8 -29.85 -16.41 -16.38
C GLN A 8 -28.42 -16.93 -16.17
N ALA A 9 -27.72 -17.33 -17.24
CA ALA A 9 -26.30 -17.67 -17.20
C ALA A 9 -25.41 -16.47 -16.84
N LEU A 10 -25.66 -15.30 -17.43
CA LEU A 10 -24.92 -14.07 -17.10
C LEU A 10 -25.17 -13.60 -15.67
N HIS A 11 -26.40 -13.77 -15.16
CA HIS A 11 -26.72 -13.46 -13.77
C HIS A 11 -25.99 -14.41 -12.80
N ASN A 12 -25.97 -15.71 -13.08
CA ASN A 12 -25.26 -16.68 -12.25
C ASN A 12 -23.74 -16.44 -12.22
N ILE A 13 -23.12 -16.07 -13.35
CA ILE A 13 -21.68 -15.71 -13.39
C ILE A 13 -21.39 -14.45 -12.55
N LYS A 14 -22.30 -13.47 -12.56
CA LYS A 14 -22.16 -12.25 -11.74
C LYS A 14 -22.29 -12.54 -10.24
N VAL A 15 -23.26 -13.37 -9.86
CA VAL A 15 -23.47 -13.82 -8.48
C VAL A 15 -22.28 -14.65 -7.99
N GLU A 16 -21.75 -15.53 -8.84
CA GLU A 16 -20.59 -16.34 -8.50
C GLU A 16 -19.31 -15.50 -8.36
N LYS A 17 -19.08 -14.52 -9.24
CA LYS A 17 -17.97 -13.57 -9.12
C LYS A 17 -18.06 -12.71 -7.85
N GLN A 18 -19.27 -12.29 -7.46
CA GLN A 18 -19.51 -11.63 -6.16
C GLN A 18 -19.27 -12.57 -4.97
N ARG A 19 -19.56 -13.86 -5.13
CA ARG A 19 -19.27 -14.90 -4.12
C ARG A 19 -17.76 -15.10 -3.96
N TRP A 20 -16.99 -15.15 -5.04
CA TRP A 20 -15.52 -15.23 -4.98
C TRP A 20 -14.87 -13.98 -4.37
N LEU A 21 -15.41 -12.79 -4.64
CA LEU A 21 -14.95 -11.55 -4.01
C LEU A 21 -15.26 -11.47 -2.51
N THR A 22 -16.31 -12.16 -2.04
CA THR A 22 -16.71 -12.17 -0.61
C THR A 22 -16.09 -13.33 0.18
N VAL A 23 -15.60 -14.38 -0.49
CA VAL A 23 -14.97 -15.55 0.15
C VAL A 23 -13.58 -15.24 0.75
N GLY A 24 -12.95 -14.12 0.35
CA GLY A 24 -11.68 -13.66 0.94
C GLY A 24 -11.77 -13.00 2.32
N GLN A 25 -12.97 -12.69 2.83
CA GLN A 25 -13.16 -11.95 4.09
C GLN A 25 -13.76 -12.79 5.22
N ARG A 26 -13.27 -14.01 5.43
CA ARG A 26 -13.49 -14.73 6.69
C ARG A 26 -12.25 -14.62 7.57
N THR A 27 -12.08 -13.48 8.24
CA THR A 27 -11.19 -13.37 9.40
C THR A 27 -11.91 -13.90 10.65
N PRO A 28 -11.31 -14.84 11.38
CA PRO A 28 -11.89 -15.36 12.60
C PRO A 28 -11.67 -14.39 13.75
N GLN A 29 -12.68 -14.32 14.62
CA GLN A 29 -12.65 -13.84 16.00
C GLN A 29 -12.37 -12.34 16.21
N ARG A 30 -13.42 -11.67 16.69
CA ARG A 30 -13.37 -10.40 17.44
C ARG A 30 -12.44 -10.55 18.66
N VAL A 31 -11.14 -10.48 18.43
CA VAL A 31 -10.18 -10.23 19.50
C VAL A 31 -10.35 -8.77 19.87
N ASN A 32 -10.63 -8.52 21.15
CA ASN A 32 -10.92 -7.19 21.68
C ASN A 32 -9.85 -6.18 21.21
N HIS A 33 -10.27 -5.04 20.68
CA HIS A 33 -9.43 -4.04 19.99
C HIS A 33 -8.15 -3.66 20.76
N TRP A 34 -8.27 -3.53 22.08
CA TRP A 34 -7.19 -3.24 23.02
C TRP A 34 -6.09 -4.31 23.04
N MET A 35 -6.45 -5.56 22.76
CA MET A 35 -5.57 -6.71 22.80
C MET A 35 -4.74 -6.85 21.51
N LYS A 36 -5.19 -6.25 20.39
CA LYS A 36 -4.39 -6.14 19.14
C LYS A 36 -3.20 -5.18 19.29
N TRP A 37 -3.35 -4.10 20.07
CA TRP A 37 -2.23 -3.22 20.45
C TRP A 37 -1.17 -3.94 21.31
N LEU A 38 -1.60 -5.01 22.00
CA LEU A 38 -0.76 -5.95 22.72
C LEU A 38 -0.34 -7.15 21.84
N ALA A 39 -0.38 -7.06 20.50
CA ALA A 39 0.20 -8.10 19.65
C ALA A 39 1.75 -8.14 19.75
N PRO A 40 2.39 -9.32 19.72
CA PRO A 40 3.84 -9.43 19.70
C PRO A 40 4.41 -8.82 18.41
N GLY A 41 5.32 -7.84 18.55
CA GLY A 41 5.97 -7.14 17.43
C GLY A 41 5.76 -5.62 17.38
N LEU A 42 4.82 -5.07 18.14
CA LEU A 42 4.69 -3.63 18.38
C LEU A 42 5.57 -3.22 19.58
N LEU A 43 6.48 -2.26 19.36
CA LEU A 43 7.43 -1.77 20.39
C LEU A 43 6.73 -1.14 21.61
N ILE A 44 5.43 -0.85 21.49
CA ILE A 44 4.60 -0.15 22.47
C ILE A 44 4.63 -0.84 23.84
N LYS A 45 4.67 -2.18 23.89
CA LYS A 45 4.66 -2.93 25.16
C LYS A 45 5.81 -2.56 26.10
N ARG A 46 7.02 -2.40 25.54
CA ARG A 46 8.23 -2.12 26.34
C ARG A 46 8.17 -0.71 26.93
N TRP A 47 7.72 0.25 26.13
CA TRP A 47 7.58 1.65 26.56
C TRP A 47 6.38 1.87 27.49
N LEU A 48 5.28 1.14 27.30
CA LEU A 48 4.13 1.17 28.20
C LEU A 48 4.51 0.68 29.60
N LEU A 49 5.24 -0.44 29.70
CA LEU A 49 5.74 -0.94 30.98
C LEU A 49 6.68 0.06 31.65
N LEU A 50 7.59 0.67 30.89
CA LEU A 50 8.51 1.69 31.41
C LEU A 50 7.76 2.93 31.91
N SER A 51 6.74 3.37 31.17
CA SER A 51 5.91 4.54 31.53
C SER A 51 5.07 4.28 32.78
N ILE A 52 4.44 3.11 32.89
CA ILE A 52 3.70 2.69 34.09
C ILE A 52 4.64 2.63 35.30
N THR A 53 5.82 2.01 35.14
CA THR A 53 6.82 1.91 36.20
C THR A 53 7.30 3.31 36.63
N GLY A 54 7.57 4.20 35.68
CA GLY A 54 7.95 5.58 35.96
C GLY A 54 6.86 6.38 36.68
N MET A 55 5.60 6.21 36.29
CA MET A 55 4.46 6.86 36.95
C MET A 55 4.31 6.39 38.41
N VAL A 56 4.46 5.09 38.67
CA VAL A 56 4.40 4.55 40.03
C VAL A 56 5.56 5.07 40.87
N LEU A 57 6.77 5.10 40.34
CA LEU A 57 7.94 5.64 41.05
C LEU A 57 7.81 7.15 41.31
N ALA A 58 7.31 7.92 40.35
CA ALA A 58 7.12 9.35 40.49
C ALA A 58 6.05 9.68 41.54
N THR A 59 4.93 8.95 41.54
CA THR A 59 3.87 9.12 42.54
C THR A 59 4.33 8.73 43.94
N LEU A 60 5.05 7.61 44.08
CA LEU A 60 5.67 7.22 45.35
C LEU A 60 6.73 8.24 45.83
N GLY A 61 7.59 8.72 44.93
CA GLY A 61 8.60 9.72 45.23
C GLY A 61 7.99 11.05 45.69
N ALA A 62 6.94 11.51 45.01
CA ALA A 62 6.19 12.71 45.41
C ALA A 62 5.50 12.51 46.77
N ALA A 63 4.89 11.33 47.01
CA ALA A 63 4.24 11.02 48.28
C ALA A 63 5.23 11.05 49.47
N ILE A 64 6.44 10.51 49.27
CA ILE A 64 7.52 10.54 50.27
C ILE A 64 8.03 11.98 50.46
N TRP A 65 8.28 12.72 49.38
CA TRP A 65 8.84 14.07 49.43
C TRP A 65 7.94 15.06 50.19
N VAL A 66 6.62 14.99 49.98
CA VAL A 66 5.65 15.85 50.66
C VAL A 66 5.18 15.27 52.00
N GLY A 67 5.74 14.12 52.41
CA GLY A 67 5.43 13.48 53.69
C GLY A 67 3.94 13.19 53.90
N LEU A 68 3.20 12.87 52.83
CA LEU A 68 1.74 12.67 52.82
C LEU A 68 0.90 13.84 53.38
N THR A 69 1.48 15.01 53.67
CA THR A 69 0.75 16.16 54.24
C THR A 69 -0.46 16.64 53.43
N PRO A 70 -0.47 16.62 52.07
CA PRO A 70 -1.66 16.96 51.30
C PRO A 70 -2.75 15.91 51.46
N VAL A 71 -2.39 14.63 51.57
CA VAL A 71 -3.33 13.51 51.77
C VAL A 71 -4.00 13.66 53.14
N TYR A 72 -3.24 13.94 54.20
CA TYR A 72 -3.81 14.16 55.53
C TYR A 72 -4.72 15.39 55.60
N ARG A 73 -4.36 16.51 54.95
CA ARG A 73 -5.24 17.69 54.87
C ARG A 73 -6.52 17.42 54.09
N LEU A 74 -6.42 16.67 52.99
CA LEU A 74 -7.59 16.26 52.20
C LEU A 74 -8.49 15.33 53.01
N MET A 75 -7.91 14.40 53.77
CA MET A 75 -8.62 13.48 54.65
C MET A 75 -9.34 14.23 55.77
N GLY A 76 -8.74 15.30 56.32
CA GLY A 76 -9.38 16.22 57.25
C GLY A 76 -10.58 16.94 56.64
N LEU A 77 -10.40 17.57 55.47
CA LEU A 77 -11.50 18.25 54.76
C LEU A 77 -12.66 17.31 54.42
N VAL A 78 -12.36 16.09 53.97
CA VAL A 78 -13.38 15.07 53.67
C VAL A 78 -14.09 14.63 54.96
N SER A 79 -13.35 14.46 56.06
CA SER A 79 -13.94 14.09 57.36
C SER A 79 -14.86 15.20 57.89
N ASP A 80 -14.48 16.47 57.78
CA ASP A 80 -15.30 17.62 58.19
C ASP A 80 -16.61 17.68 57.38
N VAL A 81 -16.53 17.45 56.07
CA VAL A 81 -17.70 17.41 55.18
C VAL A 81 -18.61 16.23 55.53
N ILE A 82 -18.05 15.04 55.77
CA ILE A 82 -18.81 13.86 56.18
C ILE A 82 -19.48 14.08 57.54
N GLU A 83 -18.79 14.66 58.52
CA GLU A 83 -19.33 14.94 59.85
C GLU A 83 -20.48 15.96 59.78
N THR A 84 -20.34 16.99 58.93
CA THR A 84 -21.39 17.98 58.69
C THR A 84 -22.63 17.35 58.03
N LEU A 85 -22.43 16.45 57.07
CA LEU A 85 -23.51 15.69 56.41
C LEU A 85 -24.19 14.68 57.35
N ALA A 86 -23.42 14.01 58.22
CA ALA A 86 -23.93 13.04 59.19
C ALA A 86 -24.77 13.68 60.31
N ARG A 87 -24.64 14.99 60.55
CA ARG A 87 -25.52 15.74 61.47
C ARG A 87 -26.90 16.04 60.88
N VAL A 88 -27.04 16.04 59.54
CA VAL A 88 -28.28 16.40 58.83
C VAL A 88 -29.09 15.16 58.42
N LEU A 89 -28.44 14.03 58.15
CA LEU A 89 -29.11 12.76 57.82
C LEU A 89 -28.64 11.59 58.70
N PRO A 90 -29.55 10.72 59.18
CA PRO A 90 -29.20 9.49 59.88
C PRO A 90 -28.25 8.59 59.08
N ASN A 91 -27.20 8.08 59.73
CA ASN A 91 -26.11 7.31 59.12
C ASN A 91 -26.57 6.08 58.31
N SER A 92 -27.71 5.48 58.66
CA SER A 92 -28.26 4.31 57.97
C SER A 92 -28.82 4.62 56.57
N LEU A 93 -29.16 5.88 56.30
CA LEU A 93 -29.79 6.31 55.04
C LEU A 93 -28.81 7.07 54.13
N SER A 94 -27.93 7.89 54.70
CA SER A 94 -26.99 8.72 53.96
C SER A 94 -25.93 7.90 53.21
N GLY A 95 -25.39 6.86 53.82
CA GLY A 95 -24.35 6.00 53.23
C GLY A 95 -24.82 5.28 51.95
N PRO A 96 -25.91 4.48 51.99
CA PRO A 96 -26.41 3.79 50.81
C PRO A 96 -26.85 4.74 49.69
N PHE A 97 -27.45 5.88 50.03
CA PHE A 97 -27.88 6.88 49.05
C PHE A 97 -26.70 7.53 48.33
N ALA A 98 -25.66 7.94 49.09
CA ALA A 98 -24.43 8.49 48.52
C ALA A 98 -23.71 7.48 47.62
N LEU A 99 -23.68 6.20 48.02
CA LEU A 99 -23.08 5.14 47.22
C LEU A 99 -23.85 4.86 45.93
N ALA A 100 -25.19 4.79 46.00
CA ALA A 100 -26.04 4.62 44.83
C ALA A 100 -25.90 5.82 43.86
N LEU A 101 -25.93 7.05 44.37
CA LEU A 101 -25.73 8.26 43.58
C LEU A 101 -24.34 8.28 42.94
N GLY A 102 -23.30 7.90 43.69
CA GLY A 102 -21.93 7.80 43.18
C GLY A 102 -21.80 6.78 42.04
N VAL A 103 -22.40 5.59 42.19
CA VAL A 103 -22.42 4.56 41.14
C VAL A 103 -23.16 5.05 39.90
N VAL A 104 -24.31 5.71 40.07
CA VAL A 104 -25.08 6.30 38.95
C VAL A 104 -24.27 7.39 38.24
N LEU A 105 -23.61 8.28 38.97
CA LEU A 105 -22.76 9.34 38.40
C LEU A 105 -21.54 8.77 37.68
N LEU A 106 -20.93 7.69 38.19
CA LEU A 106 -19.83 7.00 37.52
C LEU A 106 -20.29 6.34 36.23
N ILE A 107 -21.42 5.63 36.24
CA ILE A 107 -22.00 5.00 35.05
C ILE A 107 -22.40 6.07 34.02
N TRP A 108 -23.07 7.14 34.47
CA TRP A 108 -23.51 8.24 33.61
C TRP A 108 -22.31 9.00 33.00
N GLY A 109 -21.31 9.32 33.81
CA GLY A 109 -20.08 9.96 33.37
C GLY A 109 -19.30 9.11 32.36
N GLN A 110 -19.05 7.84 32.68
CA GLN A 110 -18.36 6.92 31.77
C GLN A 110 -19.12 6.73 30.47
N SER A 111 -20.45 6.53 30.53
CA SER A 111 -21.28 6.35 29.33
C SER A 111 -21.24 7.56 28.40
N ARG A 112 -21.22 8.79 28.95
CA ARG A 112 -21.20 10.02 28.16
C ARG A 112 -19.81 10.34 27.59
N SER A 113 -18.75 10.07 28.35
CA SER A 113 -17.37 10.22 27.87
C SER A 113 -17.01 9.23 26.76
N VAL A 114 -17.48 7.99 26.85
CA VAL A 114 -17.29 7.00 25.78
C VAL A 114 -18.05 7.43 24.52
N GLY A 115 -19.29 7.93 24.66
CA GLY A 115 -20.08 8.43 23.54
C GLY A 115 -19.46 9.63 22.80
N SER A 116 -18.80 10.56 23.51
CA SER A 116 -18.19 11.75 22.89
C SER A 116 -16.89 11.47 22.13
N ILE A 117 -16.19 10.38 22.47
CA ILE A 117 -14.94 9.98 21.77
C ILE A 117 -15.27 9.19 20.50
N THR A 118 -16.37 8.44 20.49
CA THR A 118 -16.80 7.62 19.33
C THR A 118 -17.40 8.41 18.18
N GLU A 119 -17.74 9.69 18.37
CA GLU A 119 -18.32 10.54 17.32
C GLU A 119 -17.23 11.19 16.43
N VAL A 120 -16.02 11.38 16.98
CA VAL A 120 -14.86 11.97 16.26
C VAL A 120 -13.94 10.90 15.68
N LEU A 121 -14.01 9.66 16.19
CA LEU A 121 -13.30 8.50 15.68
C LEU A 121 -14.31 7.55 15.04
N HIS A 122 -14.48 7.63 13.71
CA HIS A 122 -15.21 6.61 12.98
C HIS A 122 -14.62 5.22 13.31
N PRO A 123 -15.41 4.27 13.87
CA PRO A 123 -14.89 2.99 14.38
C PRO A 123 -14.25 2.05 13.34
N GLY A 124 -14.22 2.42 12.06
CA GLY A 124 -13.60 1.66 10.98
C GLY A 124 -12.14 2.03 10.69
N ASP A 125 -11.73 3.28 10.94
CA ASP A 125 -10.43 3.77 10.47
C ASP A 125 -9.25 3.22 11.29
N GLY A 126 -9.46 2.92 12.57
CA GLY A 126 -8.42 2.40 13.46
C GLY A 126 -7.98 0.96 13.11
N GLU A 127 -8.92 0.08 12.75
CA GLU A 127 -8.59 -1.28 12.29
C GLU A 127 -7.92 -1.25 10.94
N GLU A 128 -8.45 -0.45 10.01
CA GLU A 128 -7.87 -0.30 8.70
C GLU A 128 -6.43 0.25 8.76
N LEU A 129 -6.17 1.22 9.65
CA LEU A 129 -4.82 1.77 9.83
C LEU A 129 -3.86 0.74 10.44
N VAL A 130 -4.28 -0.01 11.45
CA VAL A 130 -3.45 -1.06 12.08
C VAL A 130 -3.17 -2.19 11.09
N ASP A 131 -4.17 -2.63 10.34
CA ASP A 131 -4.02 -3.68 9.32
C ASP A 131 -3.12 -3.20 8.17
N ARG A 132 -3.26 -1.95 7.72
CA ARG A 132 -2.33 -1.33 6.75
C ARG A 132 -0.90 -1.25 7.29
N LEU A 133 -0.70 -0.89 8.56
CA LEU A 133 0.62 -0.83 9.19
C LEU A 133 1.26 -2.22 9.36
N LEU A 134 0.48 -3.23 9.75
CA LEU A 134 0.94 -4.62 9.87
C LEU A 134 1.27 -5.21 8.49
N ALA A 135 0.42 -4.98 7.49
CA ALA A 135 0.67 -5.35 6.11
C ALA A 135 1.94 -4.68 5.58
N HIS A 136 2.11 -3.37 5.82
CA HIS A 136 3.31 -2.64 5.41
C HIS A 136 4.59 -3.22 6.01
N ARG A 137 4.60 -3.56 7.31
CA ARG A 137 5.76 -4.22 7.94
C ARG A 137 6.02 -5.62 7.39
N ARG A 138 4.97 -6.40 7.13
CA ARG A 138 5.08 -7.75 6.56
C ARG A 138 5.69 -7.69 5.16
N LEU A 139 5.22 -6.79 4.31
CA LEU A 139 5.72 -6.60 2.95
C LEU A 139 7.17 -6.15 2.91
N ASN A 140 7.58 -5.22 3.79
CA ASN A 140 8.98 -4.76 3.88
C ASN A 140 9.93 -5.84 4.38
N ARG A 141 9.43 -6.85 5.12
CA ARG A 141 10.18 -8.04 5.53
C ARG A 141 10.03 -9.22 4.54
N GLY A 142 9.33 -9.01 3.42
CA GLY A 142 9.15 -9.99 2.38
C GLY A 142 10.47 -10.35 1.68
N PRO A 143 10.50 -11.46 0.94
CA PRO A 143 11.69 -11.91 0.21
C PRO A 143 12.14 -10.86 -0.83
N LYS A 144 13.44 -10.79 -1.07
CA LYS A 144 13.99 -9.98 -2.17
C LYS A 144 13.77 -10.75 -3.47
N ILE A 145 13.04 -10.17 -4.41
CA ILE A 145 12.66 -10.82 -5.67
C ILE A 145 13.17 -9.96 -6.83
N VAL A 146 13.91 -10.57 -7.73
CA VAL A 146 14.28 -9.96 -9.02
C VAL A 146 13.48 -10.65 -10.11
N ALA A 147 12.73 -9.88 -10.90
CA ALA A 147 11.95 -10.36 -12.02
C ALA A 147 12.48 -9.72 -13.31
N ILE A 148 12.84 -10.53 -14.29
CA ILE A 148 13.47 -10.09 -15.54
C ILE A 148 12.52 -10.40 -16.69
N GLY A 149 12.29 -9.44 -17.58
CA GLY A 149 11.47 -9.67 -18.76
C GLY A 149 10.93 -8.39 -19.40
N GLY A 150 9.73 -8.48 -19.94
CA GLY A 150 9.03 -7.38 -20.60
C GLY A 150 7.55 -7.70 -20.77
N GLY A 151 6.86 -6.85 -21.53
CA GLY A 151 5.47 -7.01 -21.92
C GLY A 151 4.47 -7.19 -20.77
N THR A 152 3.34 -7.79 -21.12
CA THR A 152 2.21 -8.00 -20.22
C THR A 152 2.49 -9.10 -19.19
N GLY A 153 3.26 -10.14 -19.55
CA GLY A 153 3.59 -11.26 -18.66
C GLY A 153 4.30 -10.81 -17.39
N LEU A 154 5.36 -10.00 -17.53
CA LEU A 154 6.08 -9.45 -16.39
C LEU A 154 5.14 -8.58 -15.53
N SER A 155 4.38 -7.67 -16.15
CA SER A 155 3.45 -6.79 -15.42
C SER A 155 2.38 -7.54 -14.62
N THR A 156 1.87 -8.66 -15.14
CA THR A 156 0.88 -9.49 -14.44
C THR A 156 1.49 -10.17 -13.21
N ILE A 157 2.70 -10.72 -13.36
CA ILE A 157 3.41 -11.34 -12.24
C ILE A 157 3.74 -10.30 -11.17
N LEU A 158 4.25 -9.12 -11.54
CA LEU A 158 4.56 -8.04 -10.62
C LEU A 158 3.33 -7.58 -9.82
N ARG A 159 2.17 -7.49 -10.48
CA ARG A 159 0.90 -7.13 -9.83
C ARG A 159 0.48 -8.15 -8.77
N GLY A 160 0.79 -9.43 -8.95
CA GLY A 160 0.58 -10.46 -7.94
C GLY A 160 1.64 -10.44 -6.84
N LEU A 161 2.92 -10.29 -7.21
CA LEU A 161 4.04 -10.33 -6.27
C LEU A 161 4.03 -9.16 -5.27
N LYS A 162 3.52 -7.98 -5.65
CA LYS A 162 3.48 -6.81 -4.76
C LYS A 162 2.60 -7.01 -3.51
N GLU A 163 1.71 -8.00 -3.54
CA GLU A 163 0.90 -8.42 -2.38
C GLU A 163 1.69 -9.25 -1.36
N TYR A 164 2.88 -9.73 -1.73
CA TYR A 164 3.71 -10.60 -0.90
C TYR A 164 5.05 -9.97 -0.48
N SER A 165 5.57 -9.02 -1.25
CA SER A 165 6.83 -8.33 -0.94
C SER A 165 6.86 -6.91 -1.47
N ALA A 166 7.44 -5.99 -0.69
CA ALA A 166 7.83 -4.66 -1.17
C ALA A 166 9.25 -4.63 -1.76
N ASN A 167 10.00 -5.73 -1.62
CA ASN A 167 11.40 -5.84 -2.03
C ASN A 167 11.53 -6.44 -3.45
N ILE A 168 10.80 -5.87 -4.41
CA ILE A 168 10.77 -6.35 -5.80
C ILE A 168 11.62 -5.43 -6.67
N THR A 169 12.50 -6.00 -7.48
CA THR A 169 13.20 -5.31 -8.56
C THR A 169 12.78 -5.92 -9.90
N ALA A 170 12.15 -5.13 -10.76
CA ALA A 170 11.83 -5.50 -12.13
C ALA A 170 12.93 -4.99 -13.07
N ILE A 171 13.59 -5.89 -13.79
CA ILE A 171 14.56 -5.56 -14.84
C ILE A 171 13.85 -5.73 -16.18
N VAL A 172 13.69 -4.62 -16.90
CA VAL A 172 12.79 -4.52 -18.04
C VAL A 172 13.57 -4.34 -19.33
N THR A 173 13.25 -5.13 -20.35
CA THR A 173 13.81 -4.97 -21.70
C THR A 173 13.49 -3.59 -22.28
N VAL A 174 14.42 -3.05 -23.06
CA VAL A 174 14.30 -1.77 -23.77
C VAL A 174 14.48 -1.95 -25.28
N ALA A 175 14.19 -3.16 -25.79
CA ALA A 175 14.35 -3.51 -27.20
C ALA A 175 13.08 -3.32 -28.06
N ASP A 176 11.94 -2.98 -27.44
CA ASP A 176 10.66 -2.74 -28.13
C ASP A 176 10.79 -1.63 -29.19
N ASP A 177 10.29 -1.91 -30.39
CA ASP A 177 10.24 -0.97 -31.51
C ASP A 177 8.82 -0.83 -32.10
N GLY A 178 7.82 -1.41 -31.43
CA GLY A 178 6.44 -1.45 -31.86
C GLY A 178 5.56 -0.31 -31.33
N GLY A 179 4.44 -0.08 -32.03
CA GLY A 179 3.34 0.76 -31.55
C GLY A 179 3.74 2.18 -31.12
N SER A 180 3.17 2.65 -30.01
CA SER A 180 3.45 3.98 -29.46
C SER A 180 4.88 4.12 -28.93
N SER A 181 5.46 3.05 -28.36
CA SER A 181 6.83 3.07 -27.84
C SER A 181 7.84 3.29 -28.97
N GLY A 182 7.71 2.51 -30.05
CA GLY A 182 8.58 2.59 -31.22
C GLY A 182 8.46 3.89 -32.01
N ARG A 183 7.28 4.54 -32.03
CA ARG A 183 7.16 5.89 -32.60
C ARG A 183 7.94 6.92 -31.78
N LEU A 184 7.72 6.96 -30.46
CA LEU A 184 8.43 7.89 -29.57
C LEU A 184 9.94 7.66 -29.58
N ARG A 185 10.38 6.40 -29.64
CA ARG A 185 11.79 6.04 -29.79
C ARG A 185 12.41 6.65 -31.04
N ARG A 186 11.74 6.54 -32.20
CA ARG A 186 12.23 7.07 -33.49
C ARG A 186 12.17 8.60 -33.56
N GLU A 187 11.13 9.21 -33.01
CA GLU A 187 10.91 10.66 -33.10
C GLU A 187 11.74 11.45 -32.08
N MET A 188 11.94 10.91 -30.88
CA MET A 188 12.59 11.61 -29.76
C MET A 188 13.94 11.03 -29.36
N GLY A 189 14.39 9.92 -29.98
CA GLY A 189 15.67 9.28 -29.65
C GLY A 189 15.75 8.76 -28.21
N THR A 190 14.61 8.41 -27.60
CA THR A 190 14.53 7.93 -26.21
C THR A 190 14.36 6.41 -26.16
N LEU A 191 14.72 5.78 -25.03
CA LEU A 191 14.45 4.36 -24.80
C LEU A 191 12.93 4.10 -24.87
N PRO A 192 12.50 2.94 -25.40
CA PRO A 192 11.07 2.65 -25.56
C PRO A 192 10.39 2.57 -24.17
N PRO A 193 9.40 3.42 -23.89
CA PRO A 193 8.83 3.53 -22.54
C PRO A 193 7.79 2.46 -22.20
N GLY A 194 7.30 1.69 -23.18
CA GLY A 194 6.09 0.88 -23.04
C GLY A 194 6.14 -0.19 -21.95
N ASP A 195 7.17 -1.04 -21.97
CA ASP A 195 7.29 -2.13 -21.00
C ASP A 195 7.59 -1.62 -19.59
N ILE A 196 8.40 -0.56 -19.50
CA ILE A 196 8.67 0.14 -18.25
C ILE A 196 7.37 0.74 -17.70
N ARG A 197 6.57 1.41 -18.53
CA ARG A 197 5.24 1.94 -18.16
C ARG A 197 4.37 0.86 -17.54
N ASN A 198 4.27 -0.30 -18.20
CA ASN A 198 3.47 -1.41 -17.71
C ASN A 198 3.95 -1.94 -16.35
N CYS A 199 5.27 -2.04 -16.14
CA CYS A 199 5.85 -2.48 -14.86
C CYS A 199 5.63 -1.46 -13.74
N VAL A 200 5.82 -0.17 -14.03
CA VAL A 200 5.55 0.93 -13.10
C VAL A 200 4.07 0.91 -12.69
N ALA A 201 3.14 0.81 -13.65
CA ALA A 201 1.71 0.72 -13.40
C ALA A 201 1.30 -0.55 -12.63
N ALA A 202 2.03 -1.66 -12.80
CA ALA A 202 1.77 -2.89 -12.07
C ALA A 202 2.12 -2.76 -10.59
N LEU A 203 3.24 -2.10 -10.28
CA LEU A 203 3.79 -1.94 -8.93
C LEU A 203 3.27 -0.68 -8.20
N ALA A 204 2.57 0.23 -8.88
CA ALA A 204 1.92 1.39 -8.26
C ALA A 204 0.93 0.98 -7.15
N THR A 205 0.88 1.79 -6.08
CA THR A 205 -0.16 1.67 -5.03
C THR A 205 -1.48 2.30 -5.46
N GLU A 206 -2.56 1.90 -4.80
CA GLU A 206 -3.95 2.16 -5.17
C GLU A 206 -4.40 3.63 -5.08
N GLU A 207 -3.85 4.49 -5.93
CA GLU A 207 -4.55 5.66 -6.43
C GLU A 207 -5.12 5.31 -7.81
N GLU A 208 -6.37 4.86 -7.80
CA GLU A 208 -7.03 4.29 -8.97
C GLU A 208 -7.02 5.27 -10.15
N LEU A 209 -7.24 6.56 -9.89
CA LEU A 209 -7.26 7.61 -10.91
C LEU A 209 -5.89 7.85 -11.56
N LEU A 210 -4.81 7.97 -10.79
CA LEU A 210 -3.47 8.19 -11.35
C LEU A 210 -3.01 6.99 -12.16
N THR A 211 -3.30 5.77 -11.68
CA THR A 211 -2.96 4.55 -12.42
C THR A 211 -3.77 4.45 -13.71
N GLN A 212 -5.05 4.80 -13.68
CA GLN A 212 -5.91 4.86 -14.88
C GLN A 212 -5.41 5.91 -15.88
N LEU A 213 -5.06 7.10 -15.42
CA LEU A 213 -4.49 8.16 -16.26
C LEU A 213 -3.17 7.70 -16.88
N PHE A 214 -2.30 7.07 -16.11
CA PHE A 214 -1.02 6.55 -16.59
C PHE A 214 -1.18 5.50 -17.68
N GLN A 215 -2.24 4.67 -17.60
CA GLN A 215 -2.57 3.65 -18.59
C GLN A 215 -3.47 4.16 -19.72
N TYR A 216 -3.91 5.42 -19.67
CA TYR A 216 -4.79 5.99 -20.68
C TYR A 216 -4.12 5.98 -22.05
N ARG A 217 -4.91 5.62 -23.07
CA ARG A 217 -4.53 5.65 -24.48
C ARG A 217 -5.46 6.59 -25.22
N PHE A 218 -4.88 7.54 -25.94
CA PHE A 218 -5.64 8.48 -26.75
C PHE A 218 -6.26 7.76 -27.94
N ASN A 219 -7.58 7.89 -28.10
CA ASN A 219 -8.33 7.28 -29.21
C ASN A 219 -8.62 8.27 -30.34
N THR A 220 -8.43 9.56 -30.10
CA THR A 220 -8.72 10.66 -31.02
C THR A 220 -7.66 11.76 -30.87
N GLY A 221 -7.53 12.60 -31.90
CA GLY A 221 -6.59 13.72 -31.94
C GLY A 221 -5.44 13.49 -32.92
N ASP A 222 -5.18 14.48 -33.77
CA ASP A 222 -4.06 14.47 -34.72
C ASP A 222 -2.73 14.38 -33.96
N GLY A 223 -1.88 13.44 -34.36
CA GLY A 223 -0.57 13.18 -33.73
C GLY A 223 -0.63 12.49 -32.37
N LEU A 224 -1.72 12.64 -31.60
CA LEU A 224 -1.90 11.98 -30.30
C LEU A 224 -2.53 10.60 -30.40
N SER A 225 -3.31 10.33 -31.44
CA SER A 225 -4.03 9.07 -31.61
C SER A 225 -3.09 7.85 -31.51
N GLY A 226 -3.48 6.90 -30.65
CA GLY A 226 -2.72 5.68 -30.37
C GLY A 226 -1.56 5.84 -29.40
N HIS A 227 -1.18 7.05 -28.97
CA HIS A 227 -0.20 7.24 -27.89
C HIS A 227 -0.81 6.88 -26.53
N SER A 228 0.04 6.38 -25.63
CA SER A 228 -0.32 6.25 -24.21
C SER A 228 0.15 7.49 -23.45
N PHE A 229 -0.69 8.02 -22.56
CA PHE A 229 -0.29 9.12 -21.67
C PHE A 229 0.94 8.75 -20.85
N GLY A 230 0.99 7.55 -20.27
CA GLY A 230 2.16 7.11 -19.51
C GLY A 230 3.45 7.01 -20.33
N ASN A 231 3.35 6.68 -21.63
CA ASN A 231 4.52 6.74 -22.51
C ASN A 231 5.00 8.18 -22.70
N LEU A 232 4.08 9.11 -23.00
CA LEU A 232 4.41 10.53 -23.14
C LEU A 232 4.99 11.11 -21.84
N PHE A 233 4.42 10.73 -20.70
CA PHE A 233 4.90 11.12 -19.39
C PHE A 233 6.33 10.63 -19.15
N LEU A 234 6.62 9.35 -19.40
CA LEU A 234 7.97 8.81 -19.22
C LEU A 234 8.98 9.43 -20.19
N THR A 235 8.58 9.67 -21.44
CA THR A 235 9.42 10.37 -22.43
C THR A 235 9.72 11.80 -21.97
N ALA A 236 8.71 12.56 -21.52
CA ALA A 236 8.91 13.91 -20.99
C ALA A 236 9.77 13.93 -19.73
N MET A 237 9.57 12.97 -18.82
CA MET A 237 10.42 12.83 -17.63
C MET A 237 11.87 12.51 -18.00
N THR A 238 12.10 11.73 -19.05
CA THR A 238 13.44 11.44 -19.58
C THR A 238 14.10 12.70 -20.14
N ASP A 239 13.36 13.47 -20.92
CA ASP A 239 13.84 14.75 -21.49
C ASP A 239 14.19 15.77 -20.38
N ILE A 240 13.31 15.92 -19.38
CA ILE A 240 13.53 16.84 -18.24
C ILE A 240 14.72 16.43 -17.38
N THR A 241 14.89 15.14 -17.11
CA THR A 241 15.96 14.65 -16.23
C THR A 241 17.28 14.43 -16.95
N GLY A 242 17.27 14.35 -18.28
CA GLY A 242 18.42 14.00 -19.12
C GLY A 242 18.94 12.58 -18.91
N ASP A 243 18.23 11.73 -18.17
CA ASP A 243 18.70 10.42 -17.73
C ASP A 243 17.51 9.46 -17.54
N PRO A 244 17.36 8.43 -18.40
CA PRO A 244 16.26 7.48 -18.31
C PRO A 244 16.15 6.78 -16.95
N GLU A 245 17.27 6.48 -16.28
CA GLU A 245 17.22 5.85 -14.96
C GLU A 245 16.57 6.78 -13.93
N LYS A 246 16.99 8.05 -13.91
CA LYS A 246 16.43 9.06 -13.01
C LYS A 246 14.97 9.35 -13.34
N ALA A 247 14.61 9.39 -14.62
CA ALA A 247 13.23 9.55 -15.05
C ALA A 247 12.34 8.46 -14.47
N ILE A 248 12.74 7.19 -14.64
CA ILE A 248 11.98 6.03 -14.13
C ILE A 248 11.89 6.06 -12.61
N ALA A 249 12.99 6.40 -11.92
CA ALA A 249 13.01 6.52 -10.47
C ALA A 249 12.08 7.66 -9.98
N ALA A 250 12.06 8.80 -10.66
CA ALA A 250 11.18 9.92 -10.32
C ALA A 250 9.71 9.59 -10.61
N SER A 251 9.40 9.01 -11.77
CA SER A 251 8.06 8.53 -12.12
C SER A 251 7.55 7.47 -11.14
N SER A 252 8.42 6.57 -10.69
CA SER A 252 8.08 5.56 -9.69
C SER A 252 7.71 6.18 -8.34
N LYS A 253 8.32 7.30 -7.96
CA LYS A 253 7.95 8.05 -6.75
C LYS A 253 6.59 8.73 -6.89
N VAL A 254 6.32 9.37 -8.04
CA VAL A 254 5.03 10.03 -8.32
C VAL A 254 3.87 9.03 -8.24
N LEU A 255 4.07 7.80 -8.72
CA LEU A 255 3.07 6.74 -8.72
C LEU A 255 3.11 5.84 -7.48
N ALA A 256 3.91 6.21 -6.46
CA ALA A 256 4.06 5.46 -5.22
C ALA A 256 4.30 3.94 -5.43
N VAL A 257 5.19 3.60 -6.36
CA VAL A 257 5.54 2.22 -6.71
C VAL A 257 6.12 1.47 -5.50
N ARG A 258 5.59 0.27 -5.24
CA ARG A 258 6.17 -0.70 -4.30
C ARG A 258 7.22 -1.56 -5.00
N GLY A 259 8.48 -1.17 -4.87
CA GLY A 259 9.63 -1.86 -5.47
C GLY A 259 10.42 -0.94 -6.38
N ARG A 260 11.21 -1.51 -7.28
CA ARG A 260 12.05 -0.80 -8.24
C ARG A 260 11.78 -1.33 -9.64
N VAL A 261 11.72 -0.43 -10.61
CA VAL A 261 11.70 -0.77 -12.03
C VAL A 261 12.97 -0.19 -12.64
N LEU A 262 13.74 -1.04 -13.31
CA LEU A 262 15.03 -0.70 -13.88
C LEU A 262 15.05 -1.14 -15.35
N PRO A 263 15.55 -0.31 -16.28
CA PRO A 263 15.83 -0.76 -17.63
C PRO A 263 17.01 -1.74 -17.61
N ALA A 264 16.98 -2.74 -18.48
CA ALA A 264 18.06 -3.72 -18.60
C ALA A 264 19.39 -3.07 -19.01
N THR A 265 19.32 -2.02 -19.83
CA THR A 265 20.46 -1.22 -20.27
C THR A 265 19.99 0.22 -20.56
N LEU A 266 20.93 1.16 -20.54
CA LEU A 266 20.70 2.52 -21.03
C LEU A 266 21.06 2.70 -22.52
N SER A 267 21.62 1.66 -23.15
CA SER A 267 21.92 1.67 -24.57
C SER A 267 20.64 1.49 -25.40
N ASP A 268 20.57 2.21 -26.52
CA ASP A 268 19.52 1.99 -27.51
C ASP A 268 19.78 0.66 -28.23
N VAL A 269 18.97 -0.36 -27.93
CA VAL A 269 19.17 -1.74 -28.40
C VAL A 269 18.11 -2.14 -29.42
N CYS A 270 18.54 -2.64 -30.57
CA CYS A 270 17.67 -3.26 -31.56
C CYS A 270 17.81 -4.78 -31.47
N LEU A 271 16.69 -5.50 -31.31
CA LEU A 271 16.67 -6.96 -31.30
C LEU A 271 16.79 -7.48 -32.74
N TRP A 272 17.53 -8.57 -32.93
CA TRP A 272 17.55 -9.30 -34.20
C TRP A 272 17.39 -10.80 -33.98
N ALA A 273 16.87 -11.50 -34.98
CA ALA A 273 16.75 -12.95 -35.01
C ALA A 273 17.31 -13.51 -36.33
N ASP A 274 18.17 -14.52 -36.21
CA ASP A 274 18.58 -15.38 -37.31
C ASP A 274 17.57 -16.53 -37.41
N MET A 275 17.00 -16.70 -38.60
CA MET A 275 16.03 -17.75 -38.91
C MET A 275 16.75 -19.01 -39.38
N THR A 276 16.13 -20.18 -39.23
CA THR A 276 16.70 -21.46 -39.69
C THR A 276 16.88 -21.56 -41.20
N ASP A 277 16.20 -20.71 -41.97
CA ASP A 277 16.30 -20.60 -43.42
C ASP A 277 17.39 -19.62 -43.90
N GLY A 278 18.15 -19.04 -42.97
CA GLY A 278 19.25 -18.11 -43.26
C GLY A 278 18.87 -16.64 -43.33
N ARG A 279 17.58 -16.28 -43.22
CA ARG A 279 17.16 -14.87 -43.12
C ARG A 279 17.57 -14.27 -41.77
N ARG A 280 18.01 -13.01 -41.77
CA ARG A 280 18.14 -12.19 -40.55
C ARG A 280 17.02 -11.16 -40.52
N ILE A 281 16.29 -11.12 -39.41
CA ILE A 281 15.20 -10.19 -39.18
C ILE A 281 15.59 -9.26 -38.04
N GLU A 282 15.44 -7.96 -38.25
CA GLU A 282 15.73 -6.92 -37.25
C GLU A 282 14.45 -6.25 -36.80
N GLY A 283 14.39 -5.90 -35.51
CA GLY A 283 13.24 -5.31 -34.86
C GLY A 283 12.38 -6.32 -34.11
N GLU A 284 12.07 -6.03 -32.85
CA GLU A 284 11.24 -6.90 -31.99
C GLU A 284 9.86 -7.14 -32.60
N SER A 285 9.25 -6.10 -33.16
CA SER A 285 7.94 -6.18 -33.80
C SER A 285 7.95 -6.98 -35.11
N GLN A 286 9.07 -7.05 -35.83
CA GLN A 286 9.16 -7.72 -37.14
C GLN A 286 9.45 -9.23 -37.01
N ILE A 287 10.18 -9.64 -35.97
CA ILE A 287 10.60 -11.03 -35.77
C ILE A 287 9.41 -12.02 -35.78
N PRO A 288 8.30 -11.76 -35.06
CA PRO A 288 7.13 -12.64 -35.11
C PRO A 288 6.41 -12.66 -36.46
N HIS A 289 6.49 -11.58 -37.25
CA HIS A 289 5.85 -11.47 -38.56
C HIS A 289 6.62 -12.14 -39.70
N ALA A 290 7.91 -12.45 -39.50
CA ALA A 290 8.75 -13.02 -40.54
C ALA A 290 8.40 -14.47 -40.92
N GLU A 291 7.63 -15.16 -40.06
CA GLU A 291 7.24 -16.57 -40.15
C GLU A 291 8.43 -17.56 -40.22
N GLY A 292 8.29 -18.72 -39.58
CA GLY A 292 9.34 -19.75 -39.54
C GLY A 292 9.94 -19.96 -38.14
N ARG A 293 11.08 -20.65 -38.07
CA ARG A 293 11.75 -20.99 -36.81
C ARG A 293 12.95 -20.09 -36.57
N ILE A 294 13.02 -19.52 -35.37
CA ILE A 294 14.17 -18.75 -34.89
C ILE A 294 15.30 -19.73 -34.55
N ALA A 295 16.47 -19.55 -35.14
CA ALA A 295 17.69 -20.28 -34.82
C ALA A 295 18.47 -19.61 -33.67
N ARG A 296 18.57 -18.28 -33.70
CA ARG A 296 19.29 -17.49 -32.69
C ARG A 296 18.71 -16.09 -32.59
N VAL A 297 18.80 -15.48 -31.41
CA VAL A 297 18.53 -14.05 -31.19
C VAL A 297 19.77 -13.34 -30.69
N GLY A 298 19.81 -12.02 -30.88
CA GLY A 298 20.78 -11.13 -30.28
C GLY A 298 20.34 -9.69 -30.40
N CYS A 299 21.24 -8.76 -30.08
CA CYS A 299 20.95 -7.33 -30.19
C CYS A 299 22.10 -6.56 -30.82
N THR A 300 21.78 -5.36 -31.29
CA THR A 300 22.72 -4.34 -31.78
C THR A 300 22.50 -3.07 -30.94
N PRO A 301 23.54 -2.50 -30.31
CA PRO A 301 24.93 -2.96 -30.28
C PRO A 301 25.08 -4.30 -29.56
N ALA A 302 26.09 -5.09 -29.94
CA ALA A 302 26.40 -6.35 -29.27
C ALA A 302 26.95 -6.08 -27.87
N ASN A 303 26.51 -6.88 -26.89
CA ASN A 303 26.90 -6.76 -25.47
C ASN A 303 26.67 -5.36 -24.88
N PRO A 304 25.44 -4.83 -24.91
CA PRO A 304 25.14 -3.56 -24.29
C PRO A 304 25.44 -3.63 -22.78
N PRO A 305 26.05 -2.59 -22.18
CA PRO A 305 26.32 -2.59 -20.75
C PRO A 305 25.00 -2.68 -19.96
N ALA A 306 24.95 -3.59 -19.00
CA ALA A 306 23.84 -3.65 -18.06
C ALA A 306 23.83 -2.39 -17.20
N LEU A 307 22.65 -1.96 -16.76
CA LEU A 307 22.55 -0.89 -15.77
C LEU A 307 23.22 -1.37 -14.46
N PRO A 308 24.18 -0.64 -13.87
CA PRO A 308 24.90 -1.09 -12.67
C PRO A 308 24.01 -1.37 -11.45
N ALA A 309 22.82 -0.77 -11.41
CA ALA A 309 21.84 -0.95 -10.35
C ALA A 309 20.96 -2.20 -10.51
N ALA A 310 21.00 -2.86 -11.68
CA ALA A 310 20.20 -4.03 -12.03
C ALA A 310 20.78 -5.33 -11.46
#